data_AF-A0A518IE93-F1
#
_entry.id   AF-A0A518IE93-F1
#
_cell.length_a   1.000
_cell.length_b   1.000
_cell.length_c   1.000
_cell.angle_alpha   90.00
_cell.angle_beta   90.00
_cell.angle_gamma   90.00
#
_symmetry.space_group_name_H-M   'P 1'
#
loop_
_entity.id
_entity.type
_entity.pdbx_description
1 polymer ?
#
loop_
_entity_poly.entity_id
_entity_poly.type
_entity_poly.pdbx_seq_one_letter_code
_entity_poly.pdbx_strand_id
1 'polypeptide(L)'
;MNQKTESNQENSFGKRFKTALKNLGVGIVFLIAGLFLLWHNETTILERELKLEQAQSVISETQQKSSEDETNVRVDTQNLESTTALNWGFRIAGWVILFLGLATLFKPLVVLVEKIPLLSNFVGRGITVFALLSSLSLTLILMSAVWMVSRPVFGAVLLLSGMIPLFLLYRSGKRARLKQALRRA
;
A
#
# COMPACT_ATOMS: atom_id res chain seq x y z
N MET A 1 -25.92 -47.70 21.08
CA MET A 1 -26.61 -46.40 20.98
C MET A 1 -25.60 -45.37 20.47
N ASN A 2 -25.32 -45.34 19.16
CA ASN A 2 -24.25 -44.52 18.59
C ASN A 2 -24.60 -44.06 17.15
N GLN A 3 -25.48 -43.07 17.02
CA GLN A 3 -25.90 -42.49 15.73
C GLN A 3 -26.05 -40.96 15.80
N LYS A 4 -25.12 -40.25 16.46
CA LYS A 4 -25.16 -38.77 16.52
C LYS A 4 -23.91 -38.05 16.02
N THR A 5 -22.95 -38.76 15.42
CA THR A 5 -21.68 -38.14 15.00
C THR A 5 -21.58 -37.79 13.52
N GLU A 6 -22.57 -38.09 12.68
CA GLU A 6 -22.36 -38.00 11.21
C GLU A 6 -23.06 -36.85 10.45
N SER A 7 -23.86 -35.97 11.06
CA SER A 7 -24.65 -34.97 10.29
C SER A 7 -24.16 -33.51 10.31
N ASN A 8 -22.96 -33.19 10.81
CA ASN A 8 -22.55 -31.78 11.00
C ASN A 8 -21.46 -31.25 10.05
N GLN A 9 -21.14 -31.97 8.97
CA GLN A 9 -20.08 -31.56 8.03
C GLN A 9 -20.60 -30.86 6.75
N GLU A 10 -21.92 -30.83 6.52
CA GLU A 10 -22.47 -30.51 5.19
C GLU A 10 -22.72 -29.00 4.92
N ASN A 11 -22.65 -28.13 5.94
CA ASN A 11 -23.04 -26.71 5.80
C ASN A 11 -21.89 -25.68 5.96
N SER A 12 -20.62 -26.10 5.92
CA SER A 12 -19.46 -25.23 6.19
C SER A 12 -19.05 -24.36 4.99
N PHE A 13 -18.98 -24.94 3.78
CA PHE A 13 -18.42 -24.25 2.61
C PHE A 13 -19.21 -23.01 2.20
N GLY A 14 -20.53 -23.14 2.01
CA GLY A 14 -21.38 -22.02 1.58
C GLY A 14 -21.38 -20.86 2.57
N LYS A 15 -21.35 -21.17 3.89
CA LYS A 15 -21.21 -20.17 4.94
C LYS A 15 -19.89 -19.42 4.82
N ARG A 16 -18.77 -20.14 4.66
CA ARG A 16 -17.43 -19.53 4.53
C ARG A 16 -17.28 -18.71 3.25
N PHE A 17 -17.83 -19.18 2.13
CA PHE A 17 -17.86 -18.44 0.88
C PHE A 17 -18.68 -17.14 1.00
N LYS A 18 -19.89 -17.22 1.58
CA LYS A 18 -20.73 -16.04 1.83
C LYS A 18 -20.04 -15.05 2.76
N THR A 19 -19.37 -15.52 3.81
CA THR A 19 -18.56 -14.67 4.69
C THR A 19 -17.41 -14.01 3.93
N ALA A 20 -16.71 -14.75 3.07
CA ALA A 20 -15.64 -14.20 2.25
C ALA A 20 -16.16 -13.14 1.26
N LEU A 21 -17.34 -13.35 0.66
CA LEU A 21 -17.96 -12.40 -0.26
C LEU A 21 -18.42 -11.12 0.44
N LYS A 22 -18.96 -11.21 1.66
CA LYS A 22 -19.22 -10.01 2.47
C LYS A 22 -17.94 -9.24 2.79
N ASN A 23 -16.86 -9.96 3.13
CA ASN A 23 -15.56 -9.36 3.41
C ASN A 23 -14.90 -8.76 2.15
N LEU A 24 -15.26 -9.22 0.95
CA LEU A 24 -14.80 -8.68 -0.33
C LEU A 24 -15.21 -7.21 -0.47
N GLY A 25 -16.46 -6.87 -0.13
CA GLY A 25 -16.95 -5.49 -0.19
C GLY A 25 -16.15 -4.56 0.72
N VAL A 26 -15.83 -5.01 1.94
CA VAL A 26 -14.96 -4.26 2.87
C VAL A 26 -13.57 -4.05 2.29
N GLY A 27 -13.03 -5.05 1.58
CA GLY A 27 -11.74 -4.94 0.90
C GLY A 27 -11.71 -3.85 -0.17
N ILE A 28 -12.77 -3.75 -0.98
CA ILE A 28 -12.89 -2.68 -1.99
C ILE A 28 -12.93 -1.30 -1.33
N VAL A 29 -13.70 -1.16 -0.23
CA VAL A 29 -13.74 0.09 0.55
C VAL A 29 -12.35 0.45 1.07
N PHE A 30 -11.57 -0.51 1.57
CA PHE A 30 -10.19 -0.25 1.96
C PHE A 30 -9.29 0.14 0.79
N LEU A 31 -9.45 -0.43 -0.40
CA LEU A 31 -8.67 0.01 -1.56
C LEU A 31 -8.95 1.47 -1.90
N ILE A 32 -10.23 1.87 -1.93
CA ILE A 32 -10.61 3.26 -2.21
C ILE A 32 -10.10 4.18 -1.10
N ALA A 33 -10.30 3.81 0.17
CA ALA A 33 -9.86 4.61 1.31
C ALA A 33 -8.32 4.76 1.35
N GLY A 34 -7.58 3.69 1.08
CA GLY A 34 -6.12 3.71 1.04
C GLY A 34 -5.58 4.59 -0.09
N LEU A 35 -6.15 4.47 -1.30
CA LEU A 35 -5.79 5.34 -2.43
C LEU A 35 -6.12 6.80 -2.13
N PHE A 36 -7.31 7.08 -1.59
CA PHE A 36 -7.73 8.43 -1.24
C PHE A 36 -6.83 9.05 -0.16
N LEU A 37 -6.49 8.29 0.88
CA LEU A 37 -5.61 8.74 1.96
C LEU A 37 -4.21 9.07 1.44
N LEU A 38 -3.63 8.20 0.61
CA LEU A 38 -2.31 8.42 0.01
C LEU A 38 -2.32 9.64 -0.92
N TRP A 39 -3.34 9.74 -1.78
CA TRP A 39 -3.49 10.85 -2.70
C TRP A 39 -3.60 12.18 -1.96
N HIS A 40 -4.53 12.27 -0.99
CA HIS A 40 -4.77 13.50 -0.24
C HIS A 40 -3.54 13.91 0.57
N ASN A 41 -2.88 12.96 1.22
CA ASN A 41 -1.63 13.25 1.94
C ASN A 41 -0.59 13.85 0.99
N GLU A 42 -0.40 13.27 -0.19
CA GLU A 42 0.64 13.71 -1.11
C GLU A 42 0.34 15.06 -1.78
N THR A 43 -0.92 15.34 -2.12
CA THR A 43 -1.31 16.64 -2.69
C THR A 43 -1.04 17.78 -1.71
N THR A 44 -1.31 17.57 -0.42
CA THR A 44 -1.07 18.63 0.59
C THR A 44 0.41 18.97 0.77
N ILE A 45 1.32 18.05 0.45
CA ILE A 45 2.76 18.30 0.50
C ILE A 45 3.19 19.16 -0.70
N LEU A 46 2.67 18.85 -1.89
CA LEU A 46 2.96 19.65 -3.09
C LEU A 46 2.50 21.11 -2.94
N GLU A 47 1.31 21.32 -2.39
CA GLU A 47 0.77 22.66 -2.16
C GLU A 47 1.60 23.47 -1.17
N ARG A 48 2.23 22.81 -0.19
CA ARG A 48 3.14 23.47 0.76
C ARG A 48 4.43 23.91 0.07
N GLU A 49 5.04 23.04 -0.73
CA GLU A 49 6.25 23.34 -1.49
C GLU A 49 6.03 24.53 -2.43
N LEU A 50 4.91 24.56 -3.16
CA LEU A 50 4.57 25.66 -4.07
C LEU A 50 4.38 26.99 -3.33
N LYS A 51 3.73 26.97 -2.16
CA LYS A 51 3.53 28.17 -1.34
C LYS A 51 4.84 28.73 -0.79
N LEU A 52 5.81 27.86 -0.47
CA LEU A 52 7.13 28.28 0.00
C LEU A 52 7.92 28.97 -1.11
N GLU A 53 7.89 28.43 -2.34
CA GLU A 53 8.53 29.07 -3.50
C GLU A 53 7.93 30.46 -3.79
N GLN A 54 6.59 30.57 -3.74
CA GLN A 54 5.88 31.84 -3.89
C GLN A 54 6.17 32.83 -2.75
N ALA A 55 6.23 32.35 -1.50
CA ALA A 55 6.58 33.19 -0.36
C ALA A 55 7.99 33.77 -0.50
N GLN A 56 8.95 32.95 -0.93
CA GLN A 56 10.34 33.40 -1.16
C GLN A 56 10.44 34.44 -2.29
N SER A 57 9.65 34.32 -3.36
CA SER A 57 9.66 35.33 -4.42
C SER A 57 9.09 36.67 -3.95
N VAL A 58 8.01 36.66 -3.16
CA VAL A 58 7.43 37.87 -2.55
C VAL A 58 8.37 38.50 -1.53
N ILE A 59 9.05 37.69 -0.70
CA ILE A 59 10.05 38.17 0.27
C ILE A 59 11.25 38.80 -0.45
N SER A 60 11.69 38.25 -1.58
CA SER A 60 12.78 38.85 -2.37
C SER A 60 12.42 40.25 -2.88
N GLU A 61 11.14 40.53 -3.11
CA GLU A 61 10.60 41.86 -3.42
C GLU A 61 10.42 42.74 -2.17
N THR A 62 10.23 42.15 -0.98
CA THR A 62 9.99 42.87 0.29
C THR A 62 11.19 42.96 1.23
N GLN A 63 12.36 42.39 0.89
CA GLN A 63 13.63 42.45 1.64
C GLN A 63 14.12 43.87 1.98
N GLN A 64 13.47 44.93 1.48
CA GLN A 64 13.72 46.30 1.91
C GLN A 64 12.99 46.70 3.21
N LYS A 65 12.12 45.87 3.79
CA LYS A 65 11.40 46.22 5.02
C LYS A 65 11.23 45.03 5.95
N SER A 66 11.63 45.23 7.21
CA SER A 66 11.25 44.48 8.41
C SER A 66 12.29 43.52 8.96
N SER A 67 13.04 44.04 9.91
CA SER A 67 13.93 43.34 10.83
C SER A 67 13.19 42.68 12.02
N GLU A 68 11.89 42.33 11.89
CA GLU A 68 11.04 41.90 13.04
C GLU A 68 10.89 40.37 13.23
N ASP A 69 11.56 39.51 12.45
CA ASP A 69 11.10 38.12 12.26
C ASP A 69 11.86 37.00 13.01
N GLU A 70 12.77 37.32 13.95
CA GLU A 70 13.57 36.27 14.63
C GLU A 70 12.76 35.39 15.60
N THR A 71 11.62 35.87 16.10
CA THR A 71 10.73 35.11 16.99
C THR A 71 9.76 34.17 16.27
N ASN A 72 9.35 34.48 15.02
CA ASN A 72 8.50 33.59 14.22
C ASN A 72 9.27 32.38 13.66
N VAL A 73 10.55 32.57 13.31
CA VAL A 73 11.41 31.52 12.73
C VAL A 73 11.62 30.32 13.68
N ARG A 74 11.62 30.55 15.00
CA ARG A 74 11.76 29.46 16.00
C ARG A 74 10.48 28.65 16.20
N VAL A 75 9.31 29.23 15.95
CA VAL A 75 8.02 28.53 16.01
C VAL A 75 7.82 27.67 14.76
N ASP A 76 8.33 28.08 13.60
CA ASP A 76 8.21 27.30 12.36
C ASP A 76 9.05 26.01 12.34
N THR A 77 10.27 26.03 12.89
CA THR A 77 11.15 24.84 12.88
C THR A 77 10.63 23.66 13.71
N GLN A 78 9.95 23.90 14.83
CA GLN A 78 9.33 22.82 15.62
C GLN A 78 8.07 22.22 14.94
N ASN A 79 7.39 22.98 14.09
CA ASN A 79 6.23 22.53 13.32
C ASN A 79 6.62 21.72 12.05
N LEU A 80 7.83 21.91 11.52
CA LEU A 80 8.32 21.23 10.31
C LEU A 80 8.77 19.78 10.57
N GLU A 81 9.39 19.51 11.72
CA GLU A 81 9.83 18.16 12.14
C GLU A 81 8.62 17.24 12.42
N SER A 82 7.63 17.77 13.14
CA SER A 82 6.40 17.04 13.51
C SER A 82 5.52 16.72 12.31
N THR A 83 5.50 17.60 11.29
CA THR A 83 4.76 17.35 10.04
C THR A 83 5.44 16.29 9.17
N THR A 84 6.77 16.19 9.18
CA THR A 84 7.49 15.15 8.42
C THR A 84 7.12 13.75 8.93
N ALA A 85 7.23 13.50 10.24
CA ALA A 85 6.89 12.19 10.81
C ALA A 85 5.43 11.79 10.56
N LEU A 86 4.49 12.74 10.68
CA LEU A 86 3.08 12.52 10.38
C LEU A 86 2.85 12.16 8.91
N ASN A 87 3.52 12.84 7.98
CA ASN A 87 3.42 12.56 6.54
C ASN A 87 3.93 11.15 6.18
N TRP A 88 5.03 10.71 6.78
CA TRP A 88 5.51 9.33 6.65
C TRP A 88 4.53 8.34 7.28
N GLY A 89 3.94 8.69 8.43
CA GLY A 89 2.90 7.90 9.09
C GLY A 89 1.68 7.67 8.20
N PHE A 90 1.15 8.71 7.55
CA PHE A 90 0.02 8.59 6.62
C PHE A 90 0.33 7.72 5.41
N ARG A 91 1.57 7.76 4.90
CA ARG A 91 2.00 6.87 3.79
C ARG A 91 2.05 5.41 4.22
N ILE A 92 2.62 5.11 5.38
CA ILE A 92 2.64 3.76 5.93
C ILE A 92 1.22 3.28 6.21
N ALA A 93 0.37 4.11 6.81
CA ALA A 93 -1.02 3.81 7.06
C ALA A 93 -1.79 3.52 5.76
N GLY A 94 -1.64 4.37 4.75
CA GLY A 94 -2.25 4.19 3.44
C GLY A 94 -1.80 2.90 2.75
N TRP A 95 -0.49 2.60 2.77
CA TRP A 95 0.05 1.34 2.26
C TRP A 95 -0.51 0.11 2.99
N VAL A 96 -0.62 0.17 4.33
CA VAL A 96 -1.20 -0.92 5.14
C VAL A 96 -2.68 -1.11 4.81
N ILE A 97 -3.44 -0.03 4.66
CA ILE A 97 -4.85 -0.09 4.24
C ILE A 97 -4.99 -0.71 2.85
N LEU A 98 -4.14 -0.32 1.88
CA LEU A 98 -4.10 -0.93 0.55
C LEU A 98 -3.75 -2.42 0.60
N PHE A 99 -2.76 -2.79 1.41
CA PHE A 99 -2.39 -4.19 1.61
C PHE A 99 -3.56 -5.01 2.17
N LEU A 100 -4.23 -4.51 3.20
CA LEU A 100 -5.39 -5.16 3.79
C LEU A 100 -6.55 -5.28 2.80
N GLY A 101 -6.80 -4.24 1.99
CA GLY A 101 -7.77 -4.26 0.90
C GLY A 101 -7.45 -5.32 -0.15
N LEU A 102 -6.21 -5.40 -0.62
CA LEU A 102 -5.77 -6.39 -1.60
C LEU A 102 -5.83 -7.82 -1.03
N ALA A 103 -5.36 -8.02 0.21
CA ALA A 103 -5.36 -9.32 0.86
C ALA A 103 -6.80 -9.85 1.09
N THR A 104 -7.74 -8.97 1.41
CA THR A 104 -9.16 -9.33 1.53
C THR A 104 -9.82 -9.55 0.17
N LEU A 105 -9.39 -8.87 -0.89
CA LEU A 105 -9.86 -9.08 -2.25
C LEU A 105 -9.65 -10.52 -2.73
N PHE A 106 -8.53 -11.14 -2.36
CA PHE A 106 -8.19 -12.51 -2.73
C PHE A 106 -8.72 -13.58 -1.76
N LYS A 107 -9.38 -13.23 -0.64
CA LYS A 107 -9.92 -14.21 0.31
C LYS A 107 -10.94 -15.19 -0.32
N PRO A 108 -11.90 -14.74 -1.15
CA PRO A 108 -12.85 -15.66 -1.79
C PRO A 108 -12.13 -16.72 -2.64
N LEU A 109 -11.03 -16.34 -3.31
CA LEU A 109 -10.21 -17.25 -4.10
C LEU A 109 -9.58 -18.36 -3.24
N VAL A 110 -9.11 -18.03 -2.03
CA VAL A 110 -8.56 -19.02 -1.09
C VAL A 110 -9.63 -20.04 -0.67
N VAL A 111 -10.85 -19.59 -0.38
CA VAL A 111 -11.95 -20.47 0.03
C VAL A 111 -12.33 -21.45 -1.10
N LEU A 112 -12.25 -21.01 -2.37
CA LEU A 112 -12.48 -21.88 -3.52
C LEU A 112 -11.40 -22.98 -3.64
N VAL A 113 -10.14 -22.62 -3.38
CA VAL A 113 -9.00 -23.55 -3.47
C VAL A 113 -8.92 -24.51 -2.27
N GLU A 114 -9.61 -24.22 -1.16
CA GLU A 114 -9.59 -25.03 0.06
C GLU A 114 -10.03 -26.49 -0.16
N LYS A 115 -10.82 -26.76 -1.21
CA LYS A 115 -11.18 -28.13 -1.62
C LYS A 115 -9.98 -28.97 -2.08
N ILE A 116 -8.83 -28.35 -2.38
CA ILE A 116 -7.60 -29.02 -2.79
C ILE A 116 -6.56 -28.85 -1.67
N PRO A 117 -6.41 -29.85 -0.76
CA PRO A 117 -5.61 -29.73 0.46
C PRO A 117 -4.12 -29.43 0.21
N LEU A 118 -3.56 -29.84 -0.93
CA LEU A 118 -2.18 -29.53 -1.31
C LEU A 118 -1.98 -28.06 -1.71
N LEU A 119 -2.96 -27.42 -2.35
CA LEU A 119 -2.85 -26.05 -2.85
C LEU A 119 -3.23 -25.01 -1.80
N SER A 120 -4.14 -25.34 -0.87
CA SER A 120 -4.62 -24.45 0.19
C SER A 120 -3.49 -23.71 0.93
N ASN A 121 -2.51 -24.43 1.45
CA ASN A 121 -1.42 -23.87 2.25
C ASN A 121 -0.46 -22.98 1.44
N PHE A 122 -0.24 -23.31 0.17
CA PHE A 122 0.63 -22.54 -0.73
C PHE A 122 -0.07 -21.29 -1.24
N VAL A 123 -1.35 -21.40 -1.61
CA VAL A 123 -2.15 -20.31 -2.15
C VAL A 123 -2.44 -19.28 -1.07
N GLY A 124 -2.78 -19.69 0.16
CA GLY A 124 -2.99 -18.75 1.27
C GLY A 124 -1.75 -17.90 1.57
N ARG A 125 -0.57 -18.54 1.74
CA ARG A 125 0.69 -17.82 1.97
C ARG A 125 1.11 -16.99 0.75
N GLY A 126 1.03 -17.57 -0.45
CA GLY A 126 1.41 -16.91 -1.70
C GLY A 126 0.58 -15.66 -1.98
N ILE A 127 -0.72 -15.70 -1.73
CA ILE A 127 -1.62 -14.54 -1.91
C ILE A 127 -1.26 -13.40 -0.96
N THR A 128 -0.92 -13.69 0.30
CA THR A 128 -0.52 -12.61 1.24
C THR A 128 0.78 -11.93 0.82
N VAL A 129 1.78 -12.69 0.36
CA VAL A 129 3.03 -12.14 -0.17
C VAL A 129 2.77 -11.37 -1.47
N PHE A 130 1.96 -11.92 -2.37
CA PHE A 130 1.56 -11.27 -3.62
C PHE A 130 0.86 -9.93 -3.34
N ALA A 131 -0.08 -9.92 -2.39
CA ALA A 131 -0.82 -8.73 -1.99
C ALA A 131 0.12 -7.66 -1.42
N LEU A 132 1.09 -8.04 -0.59
CA LEU A 132 2.06 -7.13 0.02
C LEU A 132 3.01 -6.51 -1.01
N LEU A 133 3.52 -7.30 -1.96
CA LEU A 133 4.39 -6.80 -3.02
C LEU A 133 3.62 -5.93 -4.01
N SER A 134 2.39 -6.32 -4.33
CA SER A 134 1.53 -5.56 -5.24
C SER A 134 1.07 -4.24 -4.62
N SER A 135 0.72 -4.22 -3.33
CA SER A 135 0.35 -2.96 -2.64
C SER A 135 1.52 -2.00 -2.52
N LEU A 136 2.73 -2.52 -2.29
CA LEU A 136 3.96 -1.72 -2.27
C LEU A 136 4.22 -1.10 -3.64
N SER A 137 4.09 -1.89 -4.72
CA SER A 137 4.22 -1.42 -6.09
C SER A 137 3.19 -0.34 -6.42
N LEU A 138 1.91 -0.54 -6.07
CA LEU A 138 0.85 0.46 -6.26
C LEU A 138 1.15 1.77 -5.53
N THR A 139 1.66 1.69 -4.29
CA THR A 139 2.01 2.87 -3.50
C THR A 139 3.15 3.64 -4.15
N LEU A 140 4.19 2.96 -4.63
CA LEU A 140 5.31 3.57 -5.36
C LEU A 140 4.86 4.27 -6.65
N ILE A 141 3.97 3.65 -7.43
CA ILE A 141 3.43 4.24 -8.66
C ILE A 141 2.58 5.49 -8.36
N LEU A 142 1.74 5.43 -7.32
CA LEU A 142 0.92 6.59 -6.93
C LEU A 142 1.80 7.76 -6.47
N MET A 143 2.81 7.49 -5.64
CA MET A 143 3.81 8.46 -5.23
C MET A 143 4.54 9.05 -6.45
N SER A 144 4.96 8.20 -7.39
CA SER A 144 5.60 8.64 -8.63
C SER A 144 4.72 9.62 -9.43
N ALA A 145 3.44 9.29 -9.60
CA ALA A 145 2.51 10.12 -10.36
C ALA A 145 2.35 11.53 -9.77
N VAL A 146 2.28 11.63 -8.43
CA VAL A 146 2.15 12.94 -7.75
C VAL A 146 3.44 13.76 -7.86
N TRP A 147 4.60 13.14 -7.66
CA TRP A 147 5.89 13.83 -7.71
C TRP A 147 6.34 14.19 -9.12
N MET A 148 5.71 13.63 -10.16
CA MET A 148 6.06 13.95 -11.55
C MET A 148 5.81 15.42 -11.90
N VAL A 149 4.86 16.08 -11.23
CA VAL A 149 4.50 17.49 -11.48
C VAL A 149 5.51 18.45 -10.84
N SER A 150 5.90 18.22 -9.59
CA SER A 150 6.81 19.11 -8.86
C SER A 150 8.28 18.77 -9.08
N ARG A 151 8.62 17.49 -9.25
CA ARG A 151 10.00 16.99 -9.33
C ARG A 151 10.07 15.78 -10.29
N PRO A 152 10.03 16.00 -11.62
CA PRO A 152 9.88 14.95 -12.62
C PRO A 152 10.94 13.84 -12.54
N VAL A 153 12.18 14.17 -12.19
CA VAL A 153 13.27 13.19 -12.02
C VAL A 153 13.00 12.24 -10.86
N PHE A 154 12.55 12.76 -9.71
CA PHE A 154 12.19 11.92 -8.55
C PHE A 154 11.00 11.03 -8.88
N GLY A 155 9.98 11.58 -9.55
CA GLY A 155 8.84 10.80 -10.04
C GLY A 155 9.27 9.65 -10.94
N ALA A 156 10.15 9.88 -11.92
CA ALA A 156 10.62 8.86 -12.84
C ALA A 156 11.39 7.72 -12.13
N VAL A 157 12.26 8.04 -11.17
CA VAL A 157 13.00 7.04 -10.38
C VAL A 157 12.04 6.18 -9.55
N LEU A 158 11.04 6.79 -8.92
CA LEU A 158 10.01 6.08 -8.15
C LEU A 158 9.19 5.13 -9.03
N LEU A 159 8.87 5.54 -10.27
CA LEU A 159 8.14 4.70 -11.23
C LEU A 159 8.91 3.41 -11.54
N LEU A 160 10.20 3.54 -11.85
CA LEU A 160 11.08 2.41 -12.13
C LEU A 160 11.24 1.51 -10.90
N SER A 161 11.38 2.11 -9.72
CA SER A 161 11.44 1.36 -8.45
C SER A 161 10.15 0.58 -8.18
N GLY A 162 9.00 1.10 -8.60
CA GLY A 162 7.70 0.41 -8.50
C GLY A 162 7.65 -0.93 -9.24
N MET A 163 8.51 -1.14 -10.25
CA MET A 163 8.61 -2.40 -10.99
C MET A 163 9.44 -3.48 -10.25
N ILE A 164 10.29 -3.09 -9.29
CA ILE A 164 11.21 -4.01 -8.59
C ILE A 164 10.45 -5.09 -7.81
N PRO A 165 9.42 -4.77 -6.99
CA PRO A 165 8.64 -5.79 -6.29
C PRO A 165 7.98 -6.79 -7.25
N LEU A 166 7.42 -6.30 -8.36
CA LEU A 166 6.80 -7.15 -9.39
C LEU A 166 7.83 -8.08 -10.05
N PHE A 167 9.04 -7.56 -10.32
CA PHE A 167 10.13 -8.34 -10.88
C PHE A 167 10.63 -9.43 -9.91
N LEU A 168 10.77 -9.11 -8.62
CA LEU A 168 11.15 -10.07 -7.58
C LEU A 168 10.12 -11.20 -7.46
N LEU A 169 8.83 -10.84 -7.48
CA LEU A 169 7.73 -11.80 -7.48
C LEU A 169 7.81 -12.74 -8.69
N TYR A 170 8.00 -12.19 -9.90
CA TYR A 170 8.19 -12.97 -11.11
C TYR A 170 9.39 -13.92 -11.03
N ARG A 171 10.53 -13.47 -10.49
CA ARG A 171 11.74 -14.29 -10.37
C ARG A 171 11.60 -15.39 -9.32
N SER A 172 10.93 -15.13 -8.20
CA SER A 172 10.73 -16.11 -7.12
C SER A 172 9.97 -17.36 -7.60
N GLY A 173 8.97 -17.17 -8.48
CA GLY A 173 8.21 -18.26 -9.09
C GLY A 173 9.07 -19.21 -9.94
N LYS A 174 10.11 -18.70 -10.61
CA LYS A 174 11.04 -19.52 -11.41
C LYS A 174 12.00 -20.32 -10.54
N ARG A 175 12.54 -19.72 -9.47
CA ARG A 175 13.52 -20.38 -8.58
C ARG A 175 12.91 -21.53 -7.78
N ALA A 176 11.64 -21.42 -7.41
CA ALA A 176 10.91 -22.49 -6.71
C ALA A 176 10.83 -23.77 -7.57
N ARG A 177 10.56 -23.61 -8.87
CA ARG A 177 10.54 -24.72 -9.84
C ARG A 177 11.91 -25.35 -10.02
N LEU A 178 12.98 -24.54 -10.07
CA LEU A 178 14.35 -25.02 -10.25
C LEU A 178 14.85 -25.85 -9.05
N LYS A 179 14.56 -25.42 -7.81
CA LYS A 179 14.92 -26.19 -6.60
C LYS A 179 14.19 -27.53 -6.51
N GLN A 180 12.94 -27.60 -6.98
CA GLN A 180 12.21 -28.87 -7.05
C GLN A 180 12.77 -29.82 -8.12
N ALA A 181 13.20 -29.29 -9.27
CA ALA A 181 13.85 -30.08 -10.31
C ALA A 181 15.20 -30.65 -9.85
N LEU A 182 16.05 -29.84 -9.20
CA LEU A 182 17.35 -30.29 -8.66
C LEU A 182 17.25 -31.24 -7.47
N ARG A 183 16.16 -31.21 -6.69
CA ARG A 183 15.92 -32.19 -5.61
C ARG A 183 15.45 -33.56 -6.11
N ARG A 184 15.04 -33.65 -7.38
CA ARG A 184 14.54 -34.88 -8.02
C ARG A 184 15.54 -35.49 -9.02
N ALA A 185 16.67 -34.83 -9.26
CA ALA A 185 17.81 -35.34 -10.01
C ALA A 185 18.86 -35.89 -9.04
#